data_AF-A0A7X6BMC5-F1
#
_entry.id   AF-A0A7X6BMC5-F1
#
_cell.length_a   1.000
_cell.length_b   1.000
_cell.length_c   1.000
_cell.angle_alpha   90.00
_cell.angle_beta   90.00
_cell.angle_gamma   90.00
#
_symmetry.space_group_name_H-M   'P 1'
#
loop_
_entity.id
_entity.type
_entity.pdbx_description
1 polymer ?
#
loop_
_entity_poly.entity_id
_entity_poly.type
_entity_poly.pdbx_seq_one_letter_code
_entity_poly.pdbx_strand_id
1 'polypeptide(L)' 'MNLATGHILNDGDVVVTDADPGGRYTVVAVHESKAWIRELAGEREMIVDHHRCAPALLLN' A
#
# COMPACT_ATOMS: atom_id res chain seq x y z
N MET A 1 -23.89 -0.46 -1.14
CA MET A 1 -22.79 -1.29 -1.66
C MET A 1 -21.71 -0.33 -2.10
N ASN A 2 -20.72 -0.09 -1.24
CA ASN A 2 -19.70 0.92 -1.50
C ASN A 2 -18.73 0.32 -2.52
N LEU A 3 -18.85 0.73 -3.77
CA LEU A 3 -17.83 0.50 -4.78
C LEU A 3 -16.60 1.21 -4.26
N ALA A 4 -15.70 0.47 -3.61
CA ALA A 4 -14.31 0.87 -3.56
C ALA A 4 -13.91 1.04 -5.03
N THR A 5 -13.96 2.27 -5.52
CA THR A 5 -13.28 2.70 -6.74
C THR A 5 -11.86 2.22 -6.53
N GLY A 6 -11.56 1.05 -7.14
CA GLY A 6 -10.36 0.29 -6.86
C GLY A 6 -9.20 1.19 -7.19
N HIS A 7 -8.56 1.73 -6.15
CA HIS A 7 -7.38 2.55 -6.35
C HIS A 7 -6.34 1.62 -6.96
N ILE A 8 -5.97 1.91 -8.21
CA ILE A 8 -4.87 1.21 -8.87
C ILE A 8 -3.62 1.78 -8.23
N LEU A 9 -2.98 0.99 -7.36
CA LEU A 9 -1.68 1.32 -6.80
C LEU A 9 -0.68 1.55 -7.93
N ASN A 10 0.11 2.61 -7.81
CA ASN A 10 1.21 2.94 -8.69
C ASN A 10 2.52 2.94 -7.91
N ASP A 11 3.63 2.79 -8.64
CA ASP A 11 4.95 3.02 -8.06
C ASP A 11 5.03 4.44 -7.45
N GLY A 12 5.54 4.52 -6.23
CA GLY A 12 5.62 5.75 -5.43
C GLY A 12 4.40 6.05 -4.56
N ASP A 13 3.29 5.31 -4.67
CA ASP A 13 2.13 5.54 -3.81
C ASP A 13 2.44 5.23 -2.35
N VAL A 14 1.97 6.08 -1.43
CA VAL A 14 2.04 5.80 0.01
C VAL A 14 0.78 5.05 0.43
N VAL A 15 0.97 3.87 1.00
CA VAL A 15 -0.08 2.96 1.42
C VAL A 15 0.05 2.57 2.88
N VAL A 16 -1.08 2.17 3.45
CA VAL A 16 -1.17 1.43 4.71
C VAL A 16 -1.64 0.02 4.40
N THR A 17 -1.26 -0.93 5.25
CA THR A 17 -1.70 -2.33 5.09
C THR A 17 -2.63 -2.73 6.22
N ASP A 18 -3.56 -3.66 5.98
CA ASP A 18 -4.41 -4.17 7.07
C ASP A 18 -3.62 -4.89 8.18
N ALA A 19 -2.45 -5.43 7.85
CA ALA A 19 -1.57 -6.11 8.80
C ALA A 19 -0.84 -5.12 9.73
N ASP A 20 -0.65 -3.89 9.26
CA ASP A 20 -0.01 -2.81 9.98
C ASP A 20 -0.64 -1.47 9.58
N PRO A 21 -1.77 -1.10 10.20
CA PRO A 21 -2.48 0.14 9.88
C PRO A 21 -1.75 1.40 10.40
N GLY A 22 -0.74 1.23 11.26
CA GLY A 22 0.10 2.32 11.77
C GLY A 22 1.33 2.58 10.89
N GLY A 23 1.81 1.55 10.19
CA GLY A 23 2.94 1.65 9.27
C GLY A 23 2.56 2.30 7.94
N ARG A 24 3.43 3.22 7.49
CA ARG A 24 3.33 3.85 6.18
C ARG A 24 4.42 3.31 5.27
N TYR A 25 4.00 2.83 4.11
CA TYR A 25 4.88 2.18 3.16
C TYR A 25 4.73 2.85 1.79
N THR A 26 5.81 2.89 1.02
CA THR A 26 5.80 3.32 -0.37
C THR A 26 5.74 2.08 -1.26
N VAL A 27 4.85 2.08 -2.24
CA VAL A 27 4.78 1.06 -3.29
C VAL A 27 6.00 1.22 -4.19
N VAL A 28 6.73 0.13 -4.40
CA VAL A 28 7.95 0.07 -5.23
C VAL A 28 7.70 -0.71 -6.52
N ALA A 29 6.73 -1.63 -6.50
CA ALA A 29 6.29 -2.35 -7.67
C ALA A 29 4.89 -2.91 -7.45
N VAL A 30 4.14 -3.07 -8.55
CA VAL A 30 2.85 -3.76 -8.56
C VAL A 30 2.90 -4.80 -9.67
N HIS A 31 2.57 -6.04 -9.36
CA HIS A 31 2.44 -7.11 -10.34
C HIS A 31 1.18 -7.93 -10.03
N GLU A 32 0.26 -7.95 -10.98
CA GLU A 32 -1.03 -8.65 -10.86
C GLU A 32 -1.77 -8.25 -9.57
N SER A 33 -1.92 -9.17 -8.63
CA SER A 33 -2.61 -8.97 -7.35
C SER A 33 -1.64 -8.69 -6.19
N LYS A 34 -0.34 -8.52 -6.44
CA LYS A 34 0.69 -8.29 -5.42
C LYS A 34 1.32 -6.91 -5.58
N ALA A 35 1.61 -6.27 -4.44
CA ALA A 35 2.38 -5.04 -4.35
C ALA A 35 3.63 -5.29 -3.50
N TRP A 36 4.77 -4.82 -3.98
CA TRP A 36 6.00 -4.69 -3.19
C TRP A 36 5.99 -3.32 -2.56
N ILE A 37 6.07 -3.28 -1.25
CA ILE A 37 6.03 -2.06 -0.48
C ILE A 37 7.28 -1.98 0.41
N ARG A 38 7.77 -0.76 0.62
CA ARG A 38 8.93 -0.45 1.43
C ARG A 38 8.55 0.57 2.48
N GLU A 39 8.95 0.35 3.73
CA GLU A 39 8.73 1.30 4.82
C GLU A 39 9.44 2.62 4.50
N LEU A 40 8.84 3.76 4.84
CA LEU A 40 9.42 5.08 4.55
C LEU A 40 10.82 5.29 5.18
N ALA A 41 11.10 4.64 6.32
CA ALA A 41 12.43 4.65 6.94
C ALA A 41 13.47 3.81 6.17
N GLY A 42 13.04 3.04 5.17
CA GLY A 42 13.90 2.25 4.29
C GLY A 42 14.41 0.94 4.89
N GLU A 43 14.05 0.62 6.13
CA GLU A 43 14.63 -0.53 6.84
C GLU A 43 13.87 -1.84 6.63
N ARG A 44 12.68 -1.78 6.00
CA ARG A 44 11.81 -2.95 5.80
C ARG A 44 11.13 -2.95 4.44
N GLU A 45 11.12 -4.11 3.82
CA GLU A 45 10.41 -4.39 2.57
C GLU A 45 9.52 -5.61 2.75
N MET A 46 8.33 -5.59 2.14
CA MET A 46 7.42 -6.73 2.16
C MET A 46 6.58 -6.81 0.89
N ILE A 47 6.07 -8.01 0.63
CA ILE A 47 5.11 -8.28 -0.44
C ILE A 47 3.74 -8.46 0.19
N VAL A 48 2.77 -7.69 -0.28
CA VAL A 48 1.39 -7.72 0.20
C VAL A 48 0.43 -7.88 -0.95
N ASP A 49 -0.75 -8.45 -0.68
CA ASP A 49 -1.83 -8.43 -1.67
C ASP A 49 -2.31 -7.00 -1.90
N HIS A 50 -2.50 -6.65 -3.16
CA HIS A 50 -2.99 -5.33 -3.59
C HIS A 50 -4.28 -4.95 -2.88
N HIS A 51 -5.19 -5.91 -2.70
CA HIS A 51 -6.47 -5.71 -2.01
C HIS A 51 -6.34 -5.41 -0.51
N ARG A 52 -5.17 -5.70 0.08
CA ARG A 52 -4.86 -5.43 1.49
C ARG A 52 -4.07 -4.13 1.68
N CYS A 53 -3.84 -3.40 0.60
CA CYS A 53 -3.27 -2.06 0.61
C CYS A 53 -4.40 -1.05 0.44
N ALA A 54 -4.41 -0.03 1.29
CA ALA A 54 -5.22 1.14 1.09
C ALA A 54 -4.31 2.36 0.92
N PRO A 55 -4.67 3.34 0.07
CA PRO A 55 -3.95 4.59 0.04
C PRO A 55 -3.92 5.16 1.46
N ALA A 56 -2.73 5.56 1.91
CA ALA A 56 -2.56 6.27 3.16
C ALA A 56 -3.18 7.65 2.95
N LEU A 57 -4.52 7.74 3.03
CA LEU A 57 -5.22 9.00 3.17
C LEU A 57 -4.44 9.77 4.22
N LEU A 58 -3.84 10.89 3.81
CA LEU A 58 -3.17 11.82 4.70
C LEU A 58 -4.20 12.15 5.78
N LEU A 59 -4.11 11.42 6.90
CA LEU A 59 -4.85 11.70 8.12
C LEU A 59 -4.33 13.05 8.59
N ASN A 60 -4.95 14.10 8.06
CA ASN A 60 -4.93 15.44 8.63
C ASN A 60 -5.76 15.45 9.90
#